data_AF-A0A964QDY9-F1
#
_entry.id   AF-A0A964QDY9-F1
#
_cell.length_a   1.000
_cell.length_b   1.000
_cell.length_c   1.000
_cell.angle_alpha   90.00
_cell.angle_beta   90.00
_cell.angle_gamma   90.00
#
_symmetry.space_group_name_H-M   'P 1'
#
loop_
_entity.id
_entity.type
_entity.pdbx_description
1 polymer ?
#
loop_
_entity_poly.entity_id
_entity_poly.type
_entity_poly.pdbx_seq_one_letter_code
_entity_poly.pdbx_strand_id
1 'polypeptide(L)' 'MGINLVREFDAWIVITALRATSSERSYRLLGSSEAPGDDTTRGSALSVLDAVNRVLQKYLTVETE' A
#
# COMPACT_ATOMS: atom_id res chain seq x y z
N MET A 1 -7.18 -0.26 10.52
CA MET A 1 -6.04 0.25 9.73
C MET A 1 -4.79 -0.32 10.32
N GLY A 2 -3.76 -0.55 9.51
CA GLY A 2 -2.50 -1.07 10.03
C GLY A 2 -1.64 -1.72 8.96
N ILE A 3 -0.49 -2.17 9.42
CA ILE A 3 0.49 -2.92 8.65
C ILE A 3 0.56 -4.31 9.28
N ASN A 4 0.51 -5.35 8.45
CA ASN A 4 0.71 -6.72 8.89
C ASN A 4 1.82 -7.37 8.08
N LEU A 5 2.58 -8.25 8.73
CA LEU A 5 3.68 -8.97 8.14
C LEU A 5 3.38 -10.46 8.17
N VAL A 6 3.51 -11.10 7.02
CA VAL A 6 3.25 -12.53 6.86
C VAL A 6 4.51 -13.15 6.24
N ARG A 7 4.98 -14.26 6.79
CA ARG A 7 6.09 -15.03 6.23
C ARG A 7 5.54 -16.20 5.42
N GLU A 8 5.85 -16.25 4.13
CA GLU A 8 5.43 -17.32 3.21
C GLU A 8 6.52 -17.58 2.17
N PHE A 9 6.67 -18.84 1.73
CA PHE A 9 7.63 -19.23 0.68
C PHE A 9 9.08 -18.75 0.90
N ASP A 10 9.47 -18.58 2.15
CA ASP A 10 10.75 -17.98 2.59
C ASP A 10 10.93 -16.48 2.29
N ALA A 11 9.83 -15.74 2.13
CA ALA A 11 9.82 -14.29 2.01
C ALA A 11 8.90 -13.66 3.07
N TRP A 12 9.25 -12.44 3.48
CA TRP A 12 8.37 -11.59 4.27
C TRP A 12 7.52 -10.73 3.34
N ILE A 13 6.20 -10.87 3.42
CA ILE A 13 5.25 -10.04 2.70
C ILE A 13 4.62 -9.06 3.69
N VAL A 14 4.68 -7.78 3.35
CA VAL A 14 4.05 -6.71 4.12
C VAL A 14 2.76 -6.30 3.43
N ILE A 15 1.67 -6.34 4.19
CA ILE A 15 0.33 -5.95 3.74
C ILE A 15 -0.09 -4.72 4.54
N THR A 16 -0.45 -3.66 3.82
CA THR A 16 -0.83 -2.39 4.42
C THR A 16 -2.29 -2.06 4.07
N ALA A 17 -3.07 -1.68 5.09
CA ALA A 17 -4.43 -1.21 4.95
C ALA A 17 -4.61 0.20 5.52
N LEU A 18 -4.85 1.17 4.63
CA LEU A 18 -5.04 2.57 4.97
C LEU A 18 -6.46 3.04 4.65
N ARG A 19 -6.91 4.07 5.36
CA ARG A 19 -8.06 4.89 5.00
C ARG A 19 -7.54 6.27 4.63
N ALA A 20 -7.89 6.73 3.44
CA ALA A 20 -7.64 8.09 3.02
C ALA A 20 -8.97 8.83 2.88
N THR A 21 -8.95 10.14 3.09
CA THR A 21 -10.11 11.01 2.93
C THR A 21 -9.71 12.22 2.11
N SER A 22 -10.53 12.54 1.14
CA SER A 22 -10.55 13.80 0.40
C SER A 22 -11.84 14.56 0.80
N SER A 23 -11.95 15.83 0.42
CA SER A 23 -13.14 16.66 0.69
C SER A 23 -14.46 16.00 0.27
N GLU A 24 -14.45 15.17 -0.78
CA GLU A 24 -15.66 14.58 -1.36
C GLU A 24 -15.76 13.06 -1.18
N ARG A 25 -14.68 12.37 -0.81
CA ARG A 25 -14.62 10.90 -0.85
C ARG A 25 -13.74 10.30 0.23
N SER A 26 -14.11 9.13 0.73
CA SER A 26 -13.24 8.27 1.53
C SER A 26 -12.82 7.05 0.73
N TYR A 27 -11.54 6.68 0.86
CA TYR A 27 -10.92 5.57 0.17
C TYR A 27 -10.40 4.55 1.17
N ARG A 28 -10.60 3.27 0.89
CA ARG A 28 -9.87 2.18 1.51
C ARG A 28 -8.74 1.77 0.57
N LEU A 29 -7.51 1.96 1.00
CA LEU A 29 -6.31 1.67 0.23
C LEU A 29 -5.66 0.41 0.77
N LEU A 30 -5.30 -0.47 -0.15
CA LEU A 30 -4.55 -1.68 0.13
C LEU A 30 -3.26 -1.61 -0.68
N GLY A 31 -2.15 -1.93 -0.03
CA GLY A 31 -0.87 -2.07 -0.70
C GLY A 31 -0.10 -3.25 -0.15
N SER A 32 0.83 -3.74 -0.95
CA SER A 32 1.66 -4.88 -0.58
C SER A 32 3.08 -4.73 -1.12
N SER A 33 4.05 -5.25 -0.39
CA SER A 33 5.44 -5.35 -0.84
C SER A 33 6.10 -6.57 -0.21
N GLU A 34 7.04 -7.16 -0.94
CA GLU A 34 8.07 -7.99 -0.31
C GLU A 34 8.94 -7.09 0.58
N ALA A 35 9.35 -7.58 1.75
CA ALA A 35 10.43 -7.00 2.52
C ALA A 35 11.75 -7.54 1.96
N PRO A 36 12.66 -6.69 1.46
CA PRO A 36 13.93 -7.15 0.90
C PRO A 36 14.77 -7.87 1.97
N GLY A 37 14.89 -9.20 1.86
CA GLY A 37 15.48 -10.03 2.91
C GLY A 37 14.68 -9.96 4.21
N ASP A 38 15.32 -9.52 5.29
CA ASP A 38 14.68 -9.34 6.61
C ASP A 38 14.38 -7.86 6.94
N ASP A 39 14.54 -6.94 5.99
CA ASP A 39 14.25 -5.51 6.22
C ASP A 39 12.75 -5.21 6.13
N THR A 40 12.04 -5.61 7.18
CA THR A 40 10.60 -5.41 7.36
C THR A 40 10.21 -3.93 7.41
N THR A 41 11.11 -3.04 7.83
CA THR A 41 10.87 -1.60 7.88
C THR A 41 10.78 -1.04 6.47
N ARG A 42 11.73 -1.41 5.61
CA ARG A 42 11.72 -1.02 4.20
C ARG A 42 10.51 -1.61 3.47
N GLY A 43 10.18 -2.89 3.68
CA GLY A 43 8.96 -3.50 3.12
C GLY A 43 7.68 -2.78 3.54
N SER A 44 7.62 -2.31 4.80
CA SER A 44 6.50 -1.53 5.31
C SER A 44 6.36 -0.19 4.58
N ALA A 45 7.46 0.55 4.40
CA ALA A 45 7.45 1.79 3.64
C ALA A 45 7.01 1.57 2.18
N LEU A 46 7.53 0.52 1.53
CA LEU A 46 7.18 0.19 0.14
C LEU A 46 5.70 -0.19 -0.01
N SER A 47 5.14 -0.99 0.91
CA SER A 47 3.72 -1.35 0.85
C SER A 47 2.77 -0.17 1.10
N VAL A 48 3.19 0.82 1.92
CA VAL A 48 2.46 2.08 2.06
C VAL A 48 2.50 2.88 0.75
N LEU A 49 3.68 2.98 0.11
CA LEU A 49 3.82 3.66 -1.17
C LEU A 49 2.97 3.00 -2.27
N ASP A 50 2.95 1.66 -2.33
CA ASP A 50 2.07 0.92 -3.23
C ASP A 50 0.58 1.26 -3.00
N ALA A 51 0.14 1.30 -1.74
CA ALA A 51 -1.24 1.64 -1.38
C ALA A 51 -1.63 3.06 -1.83
N VAL A 52 -0.74 4.04 -1.65
CA VAL A 52 -1.00 5.45 -1.97
C VAL A 52 -0.86 5.74 -3.47
N ASN A 53 0.05 5.06 -4.18
CA ASN A 53 0.18 5.20 -5.64
C ASN A 53 -1.12 4.86 -6.38
N ARG A 54 -1.95 3.96 -5.84
CA ARG A 54 -3.28 3.66 -6.40
C ARG A 54 -4.24 4.85 -6.34
N VAL A 55 -4.08 5.77 -5.40
CA VAL A 55 -4.83 7.04 -5.37
C VAL A 55 -4.41 7.89 -6.55
N LEU A 56 -3.11 8.10 -6.73
CA LEU A 56 -2.56 8.89 -7.84
C LEU A 56 -2.97 8.33 -9.20
N GLN A 57 -2.88 7.00 -9.38
CA GLN A 57 -3.35 6.34 -10.60
C GLN A 57 -4.83 6.63 -10.85
N LYS A 58 -5.70 6.50 -9.83
CA LYS A 58 -7.13 6.83 -9.98
C LYS A 58 -7.36 8.30 -10.35
N TYR A 59 -6.62 9.24 -9.76
CA TYR A 59 -6.73 10.65 -10.12
C TYR A 59 -6.33 10.91 -11.57
N LEU A 60 -5.18 10.39 -12.01
CA LEU A 60 -4.70 10.56 -13.39
C LEU A 60 -5.63 9.90 -14.43
N THR A 61 -6.25 8.78 -14.07
CA THR A 61 -7.19 8.09 -14.99
C THR A 61 -8.49 8.89 -15.18
N VAL A 62 -8.98 9.55 -14.12
CA VAL A 62 -10.19 10.39 -14.16
C VAL A 62 -9.97 11.67 -14.98
N GLU A 63 -8.74 12.17 -15.09
CA GLU A 63 -8.42 13.37 -15.87
C GLU A 63 -8.37 13.11 -17.39
N THR A 64 -8.40 11.84 -17.81
CA THR A 64 -8.27 11.43 -19.22
C THR A 64 -9.60 10.99 -19.85
N GLU A 65 -10.70 10.99 -19.09
CA GLU A 65 -12.08 10.72 -19.56
C GLU A 65 -12.91 12.02 -19.64
#